data_AF-A0A1V2ACJ8-F1
#
_entry.id   AF-A0A1V2ACJ8-F1
#
_cell.length_a   1.000
_cell.length_b   1.000
_cell.length_c   1.000
_cell.angle_alpha   90.00
_cell.angle_beta   90.00
_cell.angle_gamma   90.00
#
_symmetry.space_group_name_H-M   'P 1'
#
loop_
_entity.id
_entity.type
_entity.pdbx_description
1 polymer ?
#
loop_
_entity_poly.entity_id
_entity_poly.type
_entity_poly.pdbx_seq_one_letter_code
_entity_poly.pdbx_strand_id
1 'polypeptide(L)'
;MSKLSTKSIQSELCKIGQELGLHVKQEYSFKKVQGMYAPRYDVVWLLDVSEFAVHEILSTSLIDGQYIPFTAFEIEGSTTSSKNQLGNVGNLKLSPCFFNFLVVDNAAAGKENDTYRRAMKIVRTIQRVMGERPLFLLDACMLENLPKFEKTFSRVNAEKKARLKGSGGEKGSIPVAEKLFYTLGQSNLQIDYDFTPDYFKWAFHLDKKYMPSKQFTFDPVSFEQKDVKQDSQYYYKPKIDIVAGFYIGGGFVDFLKEIALRLKSDAVHFPLLQYALDKQLEELYFPLLGIEIEMKESKHALGGLMNLTNFHQFGWVVAPAEMGPYIETYKHHLGMQNIEHIQVEEL
;
A
#
# COMPACT_ATOMS: atom_id res chain seq x y z
N MET A 1 19.69 8.60 27.38
CA MET A 1 18.64 7.71 27.90
C MET A 1 17.48 7.63 26.91
N SER A 2 17.66 6.94 25.77
CA SER A 2 16.68 6.86 24.66
C SER A 2 16.33 5.41 24.25
N LYS A 3 17.08 4.41 24.72
CA LYS A 3 16.89 2.99 24.34
C LYS A 3 15.78 2.26 25.10
N LEU A 4 15.42 2.72 26.30
CA LEU A 4 14.39 2.06 27.12
C LEU A 4 12.98 2.36 26.61
N SER A 5 12.68 3.60 26.22
CA SER A 5 11.36 3.94 25.69
C SER A 5 11.11 3.33 24.31
N THR A 6 12.09 3.40 23.41
CA THR A 6 12.04 2.73 22.09
C THR A 6 11.75 1.23 22.24
N LYS A 7 12.43 0.53 23.16
CA LYS A 7 12.15 -0.88 23.45
C LYS A 7 10.76 -1.15 24.01
N SER A 8 10.23 -0.22 24.82
CA SER A 8 8.87 -0.31 25.34
C SER A 8 7.84 -0.20 24.20
N ILE A 9 8.04 0.76 23.29
CA ILE A 9 7.19 0.95 22.10
C ILE A 9 7.28 -0.29 21.19
N GLN A 10 8.48 -0.80 20.92
CA GLN A 10 8.68 -2.04 20.17
C GLN A 10 7.91 -3.20 20.80
N SER A 11 7.97 -3.33 22.13
CA SER A 11 7.28 -4.41 22.86
C SER A 11 5.75 -4.28 22.76
N GLU A 12 5.21 -3.07 22.90
CA GLU A 12 3.77 -2.83 22.78
C GLU A 12 3.28 -3.11 21.36
N LEU A 13 4.01 -2.65 20.32
CA LEU A 13 3.68 -2.97 18.93
C LEU A 13 3.73 -4.48 18.65
N CYS A 14 4.63 -5.21 19.30
CA CYS A 14 4.66 -6.67 19.16
C CYS A 14 3.46 -7.33 19.80
N LYS A 15 3.07 -6.88 20.99
CA LYS A 15 1.88 -7.36 21.69
C LYS A 15 0.61 -7.07 20.88
N ILE A 16 0.45 -5.85 20.37
CA ILE A 16 -0.68 -5.47 19.50
C ILE A 16 -0.72 -6.38 18.28
N GLY A 17 0.40 -6.54 17.55
CA GLY A 17 0.45 -7.42 16.38
C GLY A 17 0.05 -8.87 16.68
N GLN A 18 0.51 -9.41 17.82
CA GLN A 18 0.14 -10.76 18.27
C GLN A 18 -1.35 -10.87 18.64
N GLU A 19 -1.91 -9.87 19.32
CA GLU A 19 -3.35 -9.81 19.66
C GLU A 19 -4.21 -9.77 18.40
N LEU A 20 -3.76 -9.03 17.37
CA LEU A 20 -4.38 -8.97 16.05
C LEU A 20 -4.24 -10.28 15.25
N GLY A 21 -3.53 -11.28 15.76
CA GLY A 21 -3.30 -12.57 15.08
C GLY A 21 -2.22 -12.53 14.00
N LEU A 22 -1.38 -11.50 13.96
CA LEU A 22 -0.30 -11.34 12.99
C LEU A 22 0.98 -12.00 13.48
N HIS A 23 1.82 -12.46 12.55
CA HIS A 23 3.15 -12.96 12.89
C HIS A 23 4.11 -11.78 13.03
N VAL A 24 4.78 -11.67 14.18
CA VAL A 24 5.60 -10.50 14.50
C VAL A 24 7.10 -10.84 14.43
N LYS A 25 7.89 -9.96 13.82
CA LYS A 25 9.36 -9.98 13.86
C LYS A 25 9.86 -8.63 14.39
N GLN A 26 10.79 -8.66 15.33
CA GLN A 26 11.51 -7.47 15.78
C GLN A 26 12.82 -7.33 15.01
N GLU A 27 13.25 -6.09 14.76
CA GLU A 27 14.59 -5.79 14.27
C GLU A 27 14.92 -6.58 12.98
N TYR A 28 13.97 -6.60 12.06
CA TYR A 28 13.92 -7.49 10.90
C TYR A 28 14.38 -6.79 9.62
N SER A 29 15.10 -7.52 8.77
CA SER A 29 15.49 -7.04 7.44
C SER A 29 14.96 -7.99 6.38
N PHE A 30 14.26 -7.45 5.38
CA PHE A 30 13.94 -8.21 4.17
C PHE A 30 15.24 -8.41 3.39
N LYS A 31 15.59 -9.67 3.12
CA LYS A 31 16.79 -10.00 2.33
C LYS A 31 16.65 -9.32 0.96
N LYS A 32 17.50 -8.32 0.71
CA LYS A 32 17.57 -7.62 -0.59
C LYS A 32 18.61 -8.26 -1.49
N VAL A 33 18.72 -7.70 -2.70
CA VAL A 33 19.82 -7.92 -3.64
C VAL A 33 21.17 -7.95 -2.92
N GLN A 34 21.96 -8.98 -3.20
CA GLN A 34 23.26 -9.19 -2.58
C GLN A 34 24.17 -7.97 -2.77
N GLY A 35 24.81 -7.51 -1.69
CA GLY A 35 25.70 -6.35 -1.70
C GLY A 35 25.01 -4.98 -1.57
N MET A 36 23.68 -4.93 -1.53
CA MET A 36 22.91 -3.69 -1.34
C MET A 36 22.50 -3.50 0.13
N TYR A 37 22.32 -2.24 0.53
CA TYR A 37 21.80 -1.92 1.85
C TYR A 37 20.37 -2.42 2.02
N ALA A 38 20.15 -3.26 3.03
CA ALA A 38 18.83 -3.71 3.47
C ALA A 38 18.49 -3.01 4.79
N PRO A 39 17.42 -2.17 4.83
CA PRO A 39 16.98 -1.57 6.09
C PRO A 39 16.66 -2.64 7.14
N ARG A 40 16.87 -2.28 8.41
CA ARG A 40 16.47 -3.07 9.56
C ARG A 40 15.34 -2.34 10.26
N TYR A 41 14.14 -2.89 10.15
CA TYR A 41 12.91 -2.30 10.66
C TYR A 41 12.73 -2.70 12.13
N ASP A 42 12.29 -1.76 12.97
CA ASP A 42 12.10 -1.99 14.40
C ASP A 42 11.09 -3.10 14.70
N VAL A 43 9.94 -3.06 14.04
CA VAL A 43 8.90 -4.08 14.13
C VAL A 43 8.30 -4.31 12.75
N VAL A 44 8.07 -5.58 12.41
CA VAL A 44 7.35 -5.99 11.22
C VAL A 44 6.22 -6.93 11.64
N TRP A 45 5.02 -6.64 11.15
CA TRP A 45 3.91 -7.57 11.17
C TRP A 45 3.78 -8.24 9.81
N LEU A 46 3.64 -9.55 9.83
CA LEU A 46 3.44 -10.39 8.66
C LEU A 46 2.04 -10.98 8.71
N LEU A 47 1.40 -11.08 7.55
CA LEU A 47 0.08 -11.67 7.41
C LEU A 47 0.21 -13.10 6.92
N ASP A 48 -0.48 -14.01 7.59
CA ASP A 48 -0.60 -15.41 7.17
C ASP A 48 -1.50 -15.49 5.93
N VAL A 49 -0.99 -16.09 4.86
CA VAL A 49 -1.71 -16.29 3.59
C VAL A 49 -1.76 -17.76 3.19
N SER A 50 -1.53 -18.68 4.13
CA SER A 50 -1.57 -20.12 3.89
C SER A 50 -2.87 -20.58 3.23
N GLU A 51 -4.01 -20.01 3.62
CA GLU A 51 -5.32 -20.32 3.05
C GLU A 51 -5.49 -19.91 1.57
N PHE A 52 -4.67 -19.00 1.08
CA PHE A 52 -4.78 -18.44 -0.27
C PHE A 52 -3.93 -19.15 -1.32
N ALA A 53 -3.08 -20.11 -0.92
CA ALA A 53 -2.15 -20.80 -1.83
C ALA A 53 -1.31 -19.83 -2.68
N VAL A 54 -0.85 -18.72 -2.08
CA VAL A 54 -0.11 -17.65 -2.78
C VAL A 54 1.20 -18.15 -3.43
N HIS A 55 1.80 -19.20 -2.88
CA HIS A 55 3.03 -19.81 -3.43
C HIS A 55 2.84 -20.43 -4.82
N GLU A 56 1.61 -20.73 -5.23
CA GLU A 56 1.30 -21.23 -6.58
C GLU A 56 1.38 -20.13 -7.65
N ILE A 57 1.28 -18.86 -7.24
CA ILE A 57 1.24 -17.72 -8.17
C ILE A 57 2.46 -16.82 -8.04
N LEU A 58 2.91 -16.48 -6.83
CA LEU A 58 4.04 -15.58 -6.65
C LEU A 58 5.33 -16.39 -6.52
N SER A 59 6.24 -16.21 -7.47
CA SER A 59 7.64 -16.65 -7.39
C SER A 59 8.36 -16.04 -6.18
N THR A 60 7.83 -14.95 -5.62
CA THR A 60 8.34 -14.27 -4.44
C THR A 60 8.30 -15.18 -3.22
N SER A 61 9.48 -15.41 -2.64
CA SER A 61 9.67 -16.21 -1.44
C SER A 61 8.87 -15.63 -0.27
N LEU A 62 7.68 -16.22 -0.02
CA LEU A 62 6.94 -16.05 1.22
C LEU A 62 7.92 -16.16 2.40
N ILE A 63 7.77 -15.27 3.37
CA ILE A 63 8.61 -15.31 4.57
C ILE A 63 8.23 -16.56 5.34
N ASP A 64 9.23 -17.37 5.66
CA ASP A 64 9.07 -18.69 6.29
C ASP A 64 8.09 -19.60 5.52
N GLY A 65 7.91 -19.39 4.21
CA GLY A 65 7.04 -20.20 3.34
C GLY A 65 5.53 -19.97 3.50
N GLN A 66 5.12 -19.03 4.36
CA GLN A 66 3.72 -18.87 4.76
C GLN A 66 3.24 -17.41 4.78
N TYR A 67 4.13 -16.46 5.05
CA TYR A 67 3.72 -15.10 5.37
C TYR A 67 4.11 -14.09 4.29
N ILE A 68 3.26 -13.09 4.10
CA ILE A 68 3.60 -11.89 3.32
C ILE A 68 3.97 -10.72 4.24
N PRO A 69 4.86 -9.82 3.80
CA PRO A 69 5.07 -8.53 4.47
C PRO A 69 3.76 -7.76 4.57
N PHE A 70 3.34 -7.33 5.75
CA PHE A 70 2.04 -6.66 5.89
C PHE A 70 2.19 -5.24 6.40
N THR A 71 2.80 -5.07 7.56
CA THR A 71 3.06 -3.77 8.18
C THR A 71 4.51 -3.63 8.61
N ALA A 72 5.13 -2.47 8.36
CA ALA A 72 6.45 -2.12 8.90
C ALA A 72 6.37 -0.89 9.80
N PHE A 73 7.16 -0.92 10.87
CA PHE A 73 7.29 0.17 11.83
C PHE A 73 8.75 0.62 11.92
N GLU A 74 8.94 1.93 11.91
CA GLU A 74 10.17 2.60 12.36
C GLU A 74 9.81 3.45 13.57
N ILE A 75 10.60 3.37 14.63
CA ILE A 75 10.38 4.03 15.90
C ILE A 75 11.53 5.00 16.13
N GLU A 76 11.17 6.26 16.19
CA GLU A 76 12.10 7.32 16.50
C GLU A 76 12.00 7.69 17.98
N GLY A 77 13.08 7.39 18.71
CA GLY A 77 13.21 7.73 20.12
C GLY A 77 13.44 9.23 20.38
N SER A 78 13.93 9.54 21.58
CA SER A 78 14.05 10.93 22.04
C SER A 78 15.09 11.78 21.31
N THR A 79 14.77 13.07 21.15
CA THR A 79 15.59 14.17 20.57
C THR A 79 16.35 13.77 19.30
N THR A 80 15.62 13.66 18.19
CA THR A 80 16.19 13.30 16.90
C THR A 80 16.23 14.47 15.92
N SER A 81 17.07 14.39 14.90
CA SER A 81 17.12 15.41 13.84
C SER A 81 16.06 15.14 12.76
N SER A 82 15.67 16.18 12.00
CA SER A 82 14.81 15.99 10.82
C SER A 82 15.40 15.01 9.80
N LYS A 83 16.74 14.89 9.74
CA LYS A 83 17.43 13.98 8.82
C LYS A 83 17.23 12.52 9.20
N ASN A 84 17.20 12.21 10.49
CA ASN A 84 16.96 10.85 10.98
C ASN A 84 15.50 10.44 10.71
N GLN A 85 14.53 11.29 11.06
CA GLN A 85 13.12 11.03 10.77
C GLN A 85 12.87 10.84 9.27
N LEU A 86 13.53 11.65 8.42
CA LEU A 86 13.49 11.49 6.98
C LEU A 86 14.12 10.17 6.52
N GLY A 87 15.23 9.75 7.16
CA GLY A 87 15.85 8.45 6.95
C GLY A 87 14.90 7.29 7.25
N ASN A 88 14.18 7.35 8.38
CA ASN A 88 13.17 6.34 8.75
C ASN A 88 12.03 6.28 7.73
N VAL A 89 11.54 7.44 7.26
CA VAL A 89 10.56 7.49 6.16
C VAL A 89 11.12 6.85 4.89
N GLY A 90 12.41 7.08 4.58
CA GLY A 90 13.11 6.43 3.47
C GLY A 90 13.15 4.91 3.61
N ASN A 91 13.50 4.39 4.80
CA ASN A 91 13.47 2.95 5.08
C ASN A 91 12.07 2.36 4.89
N LEU A 92 11.03 3.01 5.43
CA LEU A 92 9.64 2.60 5.27
C LEU A 92 9.20 2.59 3.80
N LYS A 93 9.58 3.58 2.99
CA LYS A 93 9.30 3.60 1.55
C LYS A 93 9.99 2.47 0.78
N LEU A 94 11.10 1.95 1.29
CA LEU A 94 11.82 0.79 0.76
C LEU A 94 11.27 -0.55 1.26
N SER A 95 10.32 -0.55 2.20
CA SER A 95 9.71 -1.76 2.74
C SER A 95 8.82 -2.43 1.69
N PRO A 96 8.81 -3.77 1.59
CA PRO A 96 7.81 -4.50 0.81
C PRO A 96 6.45 -4.60 1.52
N CYS A 97 6.30 -4.06 2.74
CA CYS A 97 5.02 -3.99 3.44
C CYS A 97 4.07 -2.98 2.78
N PHE A 98 2.80 -3.34 2.72
CA PHE A 98 1.75 -2.47 2.19
C PHE A 98 1.44 -1.29 3.12
N PHE A 99 1.41 -1.53 4.44
CA PHE A 99 1.22 -0.49 5.45
C PHE A 99 2.53 -0.13 6.15
N ASN A 100 2.77 1.16 6.34
CA ASN A 100 3.99 1.66 6.96
C ASN A 100 3.65 2.68 8.05
N PHE A 101 4.33 2.60 9.19
CA PHE A 101 4.09 3.46 10.34
C PHE A 101 5.42 4.03 10.85
N LEU A 102 5.50 5.35 10.90
CA LEU A 102 6.50 6.05 11.70
C LEU A 102 5.90 6.31 13.07
N VAL A 103 6.53 5.79 14.12
CA VAL A 103 6.14 6.05 15.50
C VAL A 103 7.20 6.96 16.12
N VAL A 104 6.78 8.03 16.78
CA VAL A 104 7.68 8.92 17.50
C VAL A 104 7.38 8.92 18.99
N ASP A 105 8.38 9.19 19.81
CA ASP A 105 8.22 9.41 21.24
C ASP A 105 8.40 10.89 21.56
N ASN A 106 7.32 11.67 21.45
CA ASN A 106 7.38 13.11 21.71
C ASN A 106 7.56 13.43 23.20
N ALA A 107 7.02 12.60 24.09
CA ALA A 107 7.11 12.80 25.53
C ALA A 107 8.54 12.59 26.06
N ALA A 108 9.30 11.67 25.46
CA ALA A 108 10.71 11.49 25.80
C ALA A 108 11.64 12.48 25.11
N ALA A 109 11.17 13.24 24.11
CA ALA A 109 11.97 14.29 23.50
C ALA A 109 12.36 15.33 24.56
N GLY A 110 13.58 15.87 24.48
CA GLY A 110 14.06 16.86 25.45
C GLY A 110 13.31 18.20 25.35
N LYS A 111 14.02 19.29 25.66
CA LYS A 111 13.51 20.66 25.92
C LYS A 111 12.46 21.26 24.96
N GLU A 112 12.20 20.70 23.78
CA GLU A 112 11.27 21.28 22.80
C GLU A 112 9.99 20.47 22.53
N ASN A 113 9.89 19.19 22.93
CA ASN A 113 8.71 18.33 22.65
C ASN A 113 8.15 18.51 21.21
N ASP A 114 9.04 18.63 20.22
CA ASP A 114 8.74 19.00 18.83
C ASP A 114 8.85 17.81 17.86
N THR A 115 9.21 16.62 18.36
CA THR A 115 9.48 15.44 17.53
C THR A 115 8.26 15.05 16.68
N TYR A 116 7.05 15.07 17.26
CA TYR A 116 5.81 14.74 16.54
C TYR A 116 5.45 15.79 15.50
N ARG A 117 5.45 17.08 15.88
CA ARG A 117 5.12 18.16 14.94
C ARG A 117 6.09 18.19 13.76
N ARG A 118 7.37 17.93 14.01
CA ARG A 118 8.41 17.80 12.98
C ARG A 118 8.19 16.61 12.07
N ALA A 119 7.92 15.43 12.63
CA ALA A 119 7.61 14.24 11.86
C ALA A 119 6.36 14.46 10.97
N MET A 120 5.32 15.13 11.49
CA MET A 120 4.11 15.41 10.72
C MET A 120 4.38 16.36 9.55
N LYS A 121 5.27 17.34 9.72
CA LYS A 121 5.73 18.18 8.59
C LYS A 121 6.46 17.33 7.55
N ILE A 122 7.39 16.46 7.98
CA ILE A 122 8.16 15.60 7.08
C ILE A 122 7.24 14.65 6.30
N VAL A 123 6.36 13.93 6.98
CA VAL A 123 5.42 12.99 6.35
C VAL A 123 4.55 13.70 5.31
N ARG A 124 3.96 14.85 5.65
CA ARG A 124 3.18 15.65 4.70
C ARG A 124 4.01 16.14 3.51
N THR A 125 5.24 16.60 3.74
CA THR A 125 6.14 17.04 2.67
C THR A 125 6.48 15.87 1.74
N ILE A 126 6.82 14.70 2.28
CA ILE A 126 7.20 13.53 1.49
C ILE A 126 6.02 12.95 0.73
N GLN A 127 4.84 12.85 1.35
CA GLN A 127 3.62 12.46 0.65
C GLN A 127 3.30 13.41 -0.50
N ARG A 128 3.49 14.72 -0.30
CA ARG A 128 3.26 15.73 -1.34
C ARG A 128 4.24 15.63 -2.52
N VAL A 129 5.52 15.33 -2.26
CA VAL A 129 6.56 15.35 -3.32
C VAL A 129 6.84 13.99 -3.95
N MET A 130 6.61 12.89 -3.23
CA MET A 130 6.90 11.52 -3.68
C MET A 130 5.64 10.65 -3.80
N GLY A 131 4.46 11.22 -3.57
CA GLY A 131 3.20 10.51 -3.62
C GLY A 131 2.86 9.75 -2.34
N GLU A 132 1.57 9.43 -2.23
CA GLU A 132 0.99 8.72 -1.11
C GLU A 132 1.08 7.21 -1.36
N ARG A 133 1.95 6.55 -0.60
CA ARG A 133 1.80 5.13 -0.24
C ARG A 133 1.33 5.10 1.21
N PRO A 134 0.62 4.05 1.69
CA PRO A 134 0.14 3.99 3.07
C PRO A 134 1.31 4.14 4.06
N LEU A 135 1.47 5.35 4.56
CA LEU A 135 2.48 5.79 5.51
C LEU A 135 1.73 6.64 6.55
N PHE A 136 1.69 6.15 7.77
CA PHE A 136 1.03 6.80 8.88
C PHE A 136 2.06 7.28 9.89
N LEU A 137 1.72 8.35 10.61
CA LEU A 137 2.53 8.86 11.70
C LEU A 137 1.74 8.75 13.00
N LEU A 138 2.37 8.19 14.03
CA LEU A 138 1.80 8.06 15.37
C LEU A 138 2.78 8.64 16.40
N ASP A 139 2.23 9.16 17.50
CA ASP A 139 3.00 9.30 18.73
C ASP A 139 2.83 8.05 19.59
N ALA A 140 3.85 7.69 20.36
CA ALA A 140 3.85 6.56 21.27
C ALA A 140 2.63 6.55 22.22
N CYS A 141 2.20 7.71 22.72
CA CYS A 141 1.03 7.80 23.60
C CYS A 141 -0.29 7.37 22.92
N MET A 142 -0.34 7.36 21.58
CA MET A 142 -1.51 6.91 20.82
C MET A 142 -1.64 5.38 20.79
N LEU A 143 -0.57 4.66 21.17
CA LEU A 143 -0.57 3.21 21.31
C LEU A 143 -0.92 2.75 22.74
N GLU A 144 -1.05 3.69 23.68
CA GLU A 144 -1.35 3.38 25.08
C GLU A 144 -2.86 3.18 25.29
N ASN A 145 -3.19 2.16 26.09
CA ASN A 145 -4.57 1.85 26.48
C ASN A 145 -5.50 1.72 25.27
N LEU A 146 -5.03 1.04 24.22
CA LEU A 146 -5.89 0.63 23.11
C LEU A 146 -6.95 -0.36 23.61
N PRO A 147 -8.16 -0.35 23.03
CA PRO A 147 -9.14 -1.38 23.31
C PRO A 147 -8.61 -2.75 22.86
N LYS A 148 -9.18 -3.81 23.43
CA LYS A 148 -8.89 -5.16 22.93
C LYS A 148 -9.54 -5.34 21.56
N PHE A 149 -8.73 -5.75 20.59
CA PHE A 149 -9.20 -6.04 19.24
C PHE A 149 -9.53 -7.53 19.09
N GLU A 150 -10.44 -7.84 18.18
CA GLU A 150 -10.59 -9.21 17.68
C GLU A 150 -9.38 -9.58 16.81
N LYS A 151 -9.28 -10.85 16.40
CA LYS A 151 -8.25 -11.24 15.44
C LYS A 151 -8.57 -10.67 14.07
N THR A 152 -7.53 -10.37 13.32
CA THR A 152 -7.63 -10.05 11.90
C THR A 152 -8.04 -11.32 11.16
N PHE A 153 -9.01 -11.21 10.26
CA PHE A 153 -9.38 -12.28 9.35
C PHE A 153 -9.20 -11.83 7.91
N SER A 154 -9.01 -12.81 7.03
CA SER A 154 -8.94 -12.60 5.60
C SER A 154 -10.05 -13.42 4.93
N ARG A 155 -10.64 -12.91 3.84
CA ARG A 155 -11.65 -13.63 3.07
C ARG A 155 -11.69 -13.18 1.62
N VAL A 156 -12.22 -14.01 0.74
CA VAL A 156 -12.52 -13.64 -0.65
C VAL A 156 -14.02 -13.51 -0.85
N ASN A 157 -14.45 -12.63 -1.75
CA ASN A 157 -15.83 -12.68 -2.23
C ASN A 157 -15.95 -13.80 -3.28
N ALA A 158 -16.96 -14.66 -3.13
CA ALA A 158 -17.14 -15.84 -3.99
C ALA A 158 -17.56 -15.51 -5.44
N GLU A 159 -17.82 -14.24 -5.76
CA GLU A 159 -18.25 -13.84 -7.10
C GLU A 159 -17.06 -13.81 -8.08
N LYS A 160 -16.81 -14.94 -8.74
CA LYS A 160 -15.93 -14.99 -9.92
C LYS A 160 -16.59 -14.20 -11.06
N LYS A 161 -16.05 -13.02 -11.38
CA LYS A 161 -16.44 -12.30 -12.59
C LYS A 161 -15.73 -12.90 -13.80
N ALA A 162 -16.49 -13.47 -14.74
CA ALA A 162 -15.94 -13.88 -16.02
C ALA A 162 -15.66 -12.64 -16.89
N ARG A 163 -14.48 -12.57 -17.53
CA ARG A 163 -14.20 -11.56 -18.57
C ARG A 163 -15.04 -11.86 -19.79
N LEU A 164 -15.97 -10.96 -20.09
CA LEU A 164 -16.80 -11.08 -21.28
C LEU A 164 -16.24 -10.32 -22.49
N LYS A 165 -15.20 -9.48 -22.34
CA LYS A 165 -14.49 -8.77 -23.43
C LYS A 165 -13.20 -8.14 -22.93
N GLY A 166 -12.15 -8.10 -23.76
CA GLY A 166 -10.98 -7.26 -23.50
C GLY A 166 -11.35 -5.77 -23.58
N SER A 167 -10.92 -5.00 -22.60
CA SER A 167 -10.93 -3.54 -22.65
C SER A 167 -9.92 -3.09 -23.74
N GLY A 168 -10.34 -2.18 -24.63
CA GLY A 168 -9.42 -1.55 -25.60
C GLY A 168 -9.29 -2.20 -27.00
N GLY A 169 -10.05 -3.25 -27.33
CA GLY A 169 -10.11 -3.77 -28.72
C GLY A 169 -8.88 -4.54 -29.22
N GLU A 170 -7.81 -4.63 -28.42
CA GLU A 170 -6.67 -5.51 -28.71
C GLU A 170 -7.05 -6.97 -28.46
N LYS A 171 -6.97 -7.79 -29.52
CA LYS A 171 -7.28 -9.23 -29.46
C LYS A 171 -6.09 -10.08 -28.98
N GLY A 172 -4.87 -9.54 -29.07
CA GLY A 172 -3.63 -10.27 -28.76
C GLY A 172 -3.43 -10.57 -27.27
N SER A 173 -4.02 -9.77 -26.38
CA SER A 173 -3.93 -9.96 -24.92
C SER A 173 -4.94 -10.97 -24.37
N ILE A 174 -5.90 -11.45 -25.19
CA ILE A 174 -6.92 -12.41 -24.74
C ILE A 174 -6.29 -13.77 -24.38
N PRO A 175 -5.49 -14.43 -25.25
CA PRO A 175 -4.91 -15.73 -24.92
C PRO A 175 -3.92 -15.66 -23.75
N VAL A 176 -3.19 -14.55 -23.63
CA VAL A 176 -2.27 -14.30 -22.51
C VAL A 176 -3.04 -14.20 -21.21
N ALA A 177 -4.13 -13.44 -21.19
CA ALA A 177 -4.99 -13.38 -20.01
C ALA A 177 -5.58 -14.75 -19.68
N GLU A 178 -6.09 -15.52 -20.65
CA GLU A 178 -6.65 -16.87 -20.38
C GLU A 178 -5.64 -17.78 -19.67
N LYS A 179 -4.37 -17.76 -20.09
CA LYS A 179 -3.29 -18.49 -19.41
C LYS A 179 -3.05 -17.98 -17.99
N LEU A 180 -2.95 -16.66 -17.80
CA LEU A 180 -2.81 -16.05 -16.48
C LEU A 180 -3.97 -16.45 -15.56
N PHE A 181 -5.20 -16.53 -16.06
CA PHE A 181 -6.34 -16.99 -15.27
C PHE A 181 -6.23 -18.44 -14.84
N TYR A 182 -5.70 -19.30 -15.69
CA TYR A 182 -5.45 -20.68 -15.31
C TYR A 182 -4.43 -20.76 -14.18
N THR A 183 -3.33 -19.99 -14.25
CA THR A 183 -2.30 -19.90 -13.21
C THR A 183 -2.87 -19.30 -11.92
N LEU A 184 -3.52 -18.14 -12.01
CA LEU A 184 -4.13 -17.47 -10.86
C LEU A 184 -5.24 -18.29 -10.22
N GLY A 185 -5.96 -19.09 -11.02
CA GLY A 185 -7.01 -20.00 -10.56
C GLY A 185 -6.50 -21.17 -9.71
N GLN A 186 -5.19 -21.39 -9.62
CA GLN A 186 -4.59 -22.33 -8.65
C GLN A 186 -4.54 -21.75 -7.23
N SER A 187 -4.66 -20.42 -7.10
CA SER A 187 -4.79 -19.77 -5.81
C SER A 187 -6.25 -19.71 -5.35
N ASN A 188 -6.46 -19.49 -4.05
CA ASN A 188 -7.80 -19.19 -3.51
C ASN A 188 -8.06 -17.68 -3.40
N LEU A 189 -7.36 -16.86 -4.19
CA LEU A 189 -7.53 -15.41 -4.20
C LEU A 189 -8.77 -14.99 -5.00
N GLN A 190 -9.29 -13.82 -4.67
CA GLN A 190 -10.26 -13.14 -5.51
C GLN A 190 -9.53 -12.56 -6.71
N ILE A 191 -9.97 -12.96 -7.90
CA ILE A 191 -9.41 -12.47 -9.16
C ILE A 191 -10.45 -11.56 -9.84
N ASP A 192 -10.09 -10.31 -10.05
CA ASP A 192 -10.92 -9.28 -10.69
C ASP A 192 -10.28 -8.75 -11.97
N TYR A 193 -11.13 -8.29 -12.89
CA TYR A 193 -10.72 -7.62 -14.13
C TYR A 193 -11.00 -6.12 -14.08
N ASP A 194 -10.22 -5.34 -14.84
CA ASP A 194 -10.39 -3.89 -14.99
C ASP A 194 -10.55 -3.19 -13.62
N PHE A 195 -9.77 -3.64 -12.63
CA PHE A 195 -9.94 -3.26 -11.24
C PHE A 195 -9.51 -1.81 -11.04
N THR A 196 -10.33 -1.06 -10.29
CA THR A 196 -10.01 0.31 -9.89
C THR A 196 -9.63 0.34 -8.41
N PRO A 197 -8.42 0.82 -8.05
CA PRO A 197 -8.00 0.97 -6.66
C PRO A 197 -8.93 1.87 -5.84
N ASP A 198 -9.21 1.45 -4.61
CA ASP A 198 -10.05 2.19 -3.66
C ASP A 198 -9.41 3.51 -3.17
N TYR A 199 -8.11 3.72 -3.39
CA TYR A 199 -7.39 4.92 -2.96
C TYR A 199 -8.10 6.23 -3.38
N PHE A 200 -8.56 6.33 -4.62
CA PHE A 200 -9.20 7.55 -5.13
C PHE A 200 -10.56 7.83 -4.49
N LYS A 201 -11.25 6.78 -4.04
CA LYS A 201 -12.48 6.89 -3.27
C LYS A 201 -12.20 7.45 -1.87
N TRP A 202 -11.10 7.06 -1.24
CA TRP A 202 -10.67 7.60 0.06
C TRP A 202 -10.18 9.04 -0.06
N ALA A 203 -9.32 9.33 -1.04
CA ALA A 203 -8.82 10.68 -1.30
C ALA A 203 -9.97 11.65 -1.59
N PHE A 204 -10.87 11.27 -2.51
CA PHE A 204 -12.01 12.12 -2.88
C PHE A 204 -12.99 12.37 -1.73
N HIS A 205 -13.12 11.45 -0.76
CA HIS A 205 -13.93 11.68 0.44
C HIS A 205 -13.41 12.90 1.24
N LEU A 206 -12.09 13.07 1.32
CA LEU A 206 -11.46 14.25 1.90
C LEU A 206 -11.58 15.47 0.98
N ASP A 207 -11.19 15.33 -0.30
CA ASP A 207 -11.17 16.47 -1.21
C ASP A 207 -12.56 17.08 -1.36
N LYS A 208 -13.62 16.29 -1.42
CA LYS A 208 -14.99 16.82 -1.50
C LYS A 208 -15.34 17.78 -0.37
N LYS A 209 -14.71 17.62 0.80
CA LYS A 209 -14.88 18.47 1.98
C LYS A 209 -13.98 19.71 1.96
N TYR A 210 -12.76 19.59 1.43
CA TYR A 210 -11.71 20.61 1.55
C TYR A 210 -11.25 21.24 0.22
N MET A 211 -11.79 20.80 -0.92
CA MET A 211 -11.41 21.27 -2.25
C MET A 211 -11.70 22.78 -2.40
N PRO A 212 -10.75 23.56 -2.95
CA PRO A 212 -10.96 24.99 -3.16
C PRO A 212 -12.12 25.32 -4.11
N SER A 213 -12.34 24.46 -5.12
CA SER A 213 -13.43 24.58 -6.09
C SER A 213 -14.18 23.26 -6.20
N LYS A 214 -15.51 23.35 -6.23
CA LYS A 214 -16.40 22.21 -6.49
C LYS A 214 -16.74 22.04 -7.97
N GLN A 215 -16.05 22.77 -8.84
CA GLN A 215 -16.25 22.78 -10.29
C GLN A 215 -14.96 22.46 -11.04
N PHE A 216 -15.10 21.79 -12.17
CA PHE A 216 -14.02 21.53 -13.12
C PHE A 216 -14.37 22.10 -14.50
N THR A 217 -13.33 22.48 -15.25
CA THR A 217 -13.49 22.88 -16.66
C THR A 217 -13.82 21.65 -17.49
N PHE A 218 -15.02 21.60 -18.05
CA PHE A 218 -15.48 20.52 -18.92
C PHE A 218 -15.02 20.76 -20.36
N ASP A 219 -15.10 22.00 -20.84
CA ASP A 219 -14.60 22.41 -22.15
C ASP A 219 -13.65 23.62 -21.99
N PRO A 220 -12.34 23.47 -22.30
CA PRO A 220 -11.39 24.57 -22.19
C PRO A 220 -11.56 25.63 -23.27
N VAL A 221 -12.31 25.38 -24.35
CA VAL A 221 -12.51 26.37 -25.43
C VAL A 221 -13.60 27.37 -25.05
N SER A 222 -14.75 26.88 -24.57
CA SER A 222 -15.84 27.73 -24.09
C SER A 222 -15.72 28.13 -22.61
N PHE A 223 -14.79 27.50 -21.88
CA PHE A 223 -14.70 27.55 -20.41
C PHE A 223 -15.99 27.08 -19.72
N GLU A 224 -16.75 26.17 -20.34
CA GLU A 224 -17.88 25.51 -19.67
C GLU A 224 -17.38 24.80 -18.40
N GLN A 225 -18.01 25.08 -17.27
CA GLN A 225 -17.71 24.46 -15.99
C GLN A 225 -18.85 23.54 -15.55
N LYS A 226 -18.48 22.42 -14.91
CA LYS A 226 -19.43 21.47 -14.32
C LYS A 226 -19.06 21.17 -12.88
N ASP A 227 -20.07 20.86 -12.08
CA ASP A 227 -19.87 20.44 -10.69
C ASP A 227 -19.22 19.06 -10.60
N VAL A 228 -18.26 18.93 -9.70
CA VAL A 228 -17.63 17.67 -9.32
C VAL A 228 -18.53 16.94 -8.33
N LYS A 229 -19.14 15.83 -8.78
CA LYS A 229 -20.08 15.02 -7.97
C LYS A 229 -19.46 13.72 -7.47
N GLN A 230 -18.60 13.12 -8.30
CA GLN A 230 -17.96 11.84 -8.08
C GLN A 230 -16.45 11.92 -8.37
N ASP A 231 -15.72 11.00 -7.77
CA ASP A 231 -14.26 10.89 -7.87
C ASP A 231 -13.77 10.74 -9.32
N SER A 232 -14.48 10.03 -10.20
CA SER A 232 -14.11 9.84 -11.61
C SER A 232 -14.17 11.12 -12.47
N GLN A 233 -14.81 12.18 -11.96
CA GLN A 233 -14.82 13.50 -12.63
C GLN A 233 -13.62 14.36 -12.20
N TYR A 234 -12.98 14.01 -11.09
CA TYR A 234 -11.88 14.77 -10.50
C TYR A 234 -10.53 14.08 -10.71
N TYR A 235 -10.51 12.76 -10.54
CA TYR A 235 -9.34 11.91 -10.67
C TYR A 235 -9.40 11.06 -11.92
N TYR A 236 -8.25 10.90 -12.57
CA TYR A 236 -8.01 9.75 -13.43
C TYR A 236 -8.12 8.48 -12.58
N LYS A 237 -8.94 7.52 -13.04
CA LYS A 237 -9.10 6.22 -12.40
C LYS A 237 -8.33 5.17 -13.20
N PRO A 238 -7.20 4.68 -12.68
CA PRO A 238 -6.49 3.60 -13.33
C PRO A 238 -7.36 2.34 -13.29
N LYS A 239 -7.31 1.59 -14.40
CA LYS A 239 -7.89 0.27 -14.51
C LYS A 239 -6.75 -0.70 -14.73
N ILE A 240 -6.55 -1.57 -13.75
CA ILE A 240 -5.57 -2.63 -13.84
C ILE A 240 -6.21 -3.81 -14.54
N ASP A 241 -5.55 -4.38 -15.54
CA ASP A 241 -6.11 -5.47 -16.34
C ASP A 241 -6.61 -6.63 -15.49
N ILE A 242 -5.78 -7.10 -14.55
CA ILE A 242 -6.09 -8.20 -13.63
C ILE A 242 -5.56 -7.88 -12.23
N VAL A 243 -6.35 -8.18 -11.20
CA VAL A 243 -5.90 -8.09 -9.80
C VAL A 243 -6.23 -9.39 -9.07
N ALA A 244 -5.29 -9.87 -8.27
CA ALA A 244 -5.49 -10.96 -7.33
C ALA A 244 -5.34 -10.43 -5.89
N GLY A 245 -6.34 -10.66 -5.04
CA GLY A 245 -6.34 -10.15 -3.66
C GLY A 245 -7.40 -10.80 -2.78
N PHE A 246 -7.63 -10.19 -1.63
CA PHE A 246 -8.62 -10.63 -0.63
C PHE A 246 -9.02 -9.46 0.25
N TYR A 247 -10.11 -9.59 0.99
CA TYR A 247 -10.55 -8.62 1.99
C TYR A 247 -9.95 -8.96 3.35
N ILE A 248 -9.54 -7.93 4.08
CA ILE A 248 -9.08 -7.99 5.46
C ILE A 248 -10.11 -7.30 6.33
N GLY A 249 -10.55 -7.97 7.40
CA GLY A 249 -11.50 -7.43 8.37
C GLY A 249 -11.10 -7.71 9.81
N GLY A 250 -11.99 -7.31 10.73
CA GLY A 250 -11.82 -7.52 12.17
C GLY A 250 -10.72 -6.62 12.74
N GLY A 251 -9.85 -7.23 13.57
CA GLY A 251 -8.94 -6.48 14.44
C GLY A 251 -8.10 -5.41 13.77
N PHE A 252 -7.51 -5.69 12.61
CA PHE A 252 -6.64 -4.71 11.94
C PHE A 252 -7.40 -3.48 11.45
N VAL A 253 -8.63 -3.67 10.94
CA VAL A 253 -9.47 -2.54 10.51
C VAL A 253 -9.93 -1.73 11.71
N ASP A 254 -10.26 -2.38 12.82
CA ASP A 254 -10.58 -1.72 14.09
C ASP A 254 -9.39 -0.95 14.67
N PHE A 255 -8.18 -1.51 14.56
CA PHE A 255 -6.94 -0.83 14.91
C PHE A 255 -6.76 0.45 14.08
N LEU A 256 -6.94 0.40 12.76
CA LEU A 256 -6.85 1.60 11.91
C LEU A 256 -7.88 2.67 12.30
N LYS A 257 -9.12 2.27 12.63
CA LYS A 257 -10.17 3.19 13.10
C LYS A 257 -9.82 3.82 14.45
N GLU A 258 -9.32 3.03 15.40
CA GLU A 258 -8.89 3.56 16.71
C GLU A 258 -7.72 4.52 16.56
N ILE A 259 -6.75 4.19 15.71
CA ILE A 259 -5.65 5.10 15.38
C ILE A 259 -6.17 6.41 14.78
N ALA A 260 -7.14 6.36 13.86
CA ALA A 260 -7.77 7.55 13.30
C ALA A 260 -8.44 8.42 14.39
N LEU A 261 -9.12 7.79 15.35
CA LEU A 261 -9.73 8.48 16.50
C LEU A 261 -8.68 9.18 17.36
N ARG A 262 -7.55 8.52 17.65
CA ARG A 262 -6.45 9.04 18.47
C ARG A 262 -5.73 10.21 17.80
N LEU A 263 -5.62 10.20 16.46
CA LEU A 263 -5.04 11.27 15.66
C LEU A 263 -5.91 12.54 15.61
N LYS A 264 -7.21 12.45 15.93
CA LYS A 264 -8.15 13.58 15.92
C LYS A 264 -8.09 14.33 14.59
N SER A 265 -7.75 15.63 14.61
CA SER A 265 -7.69 16.47 13.42
C SER A 265 -6.59 16.06 12.44
N ASP A 266 -5.55 15.38 12.91
CA ASP A 266 -4.44 14.97 12.04
C ASP A 266 -4.79 13.76 11.15
N ALA A 267 -5.88 13.04 11.46
CA ALA A 267 -6.37 11.93 10.65
C ALA A 267 -6.68 12.34 9.19
N VAL A 268 -7.03 13.62 8.96
CA VAL A 268 -7.31 14.17 7.62
C VAL A 268 -6.08 14.16 6.70
N HIS A 269 -4.88 13.96 7.24
CA HIS A 269 -3.65 13.80 6.45
C HIS A 269 -3.45 12.37 5.93
N PHE A 270 -4.33 11.45 6.30
CA PHE A 270 -4.26 10.04 5.92
C PHE A 270 -5.63 9.58 5.36
N PRO A 271 -5.85 9.63 4.04
CA PRO A 271 -7.16 9.38 3.44
C PRO A 271 -7.82 8.08 3.88
N LEU A 272 -7.07 6.98 3.96
CA LEU A 272 -7.58 5.70 4.44
C LEU A 272 -8.10 5.79 5.89
N LEU A 273 -7.35 6.42 6.81
CA LEU A 273 -7.74 6.50 8.21
C LEU A 273 -9.01 7.35 8.39
N GLN A 274 -9.06 8.53 7.76
CA GLN A 274 -10.26 9.36 7.82
C GLN A 274 -11.46 8.65 7.18
N TYR A 275 -11.25 7.99 6.04
CA TYR A 275 -12.32 7.25 5.37
C TYR A 275 -12.84 6.09 6.23
N ALA A 276 -11.93 5.31 6.83
CA ALA A 276 -12.28 4.19 7.70
C ALA A 276 -13.10 4.65 8.90
N LEU A 277 -12.73 5.79 9.49
CA LEU A 277 -13.46 6.40 10.59
C LEU A 277 -14.84 6.93 10.16
N ASP A 278 -14.90 7.77 9.12
CA ASP A 278 -16.14 8.43 8.71
C ASP A 278 -17.18 7.46 8.11
N LYS A 279 -16.71 6.37 7.50
CA LYS A 279 -17.57 5.35 6.87
C LYS A 279 -17.75 4.10 7.69
N GLN A 280 -17.16 4.03 8.89
CA GLN A 280 -17.21 2.85 9.76
C GLN A 280 -16.83 1.59 8.98
N LEU A 281 -15.68 1.64 8.32
CA LEU A 281 -15.21 0.55 7.48
C LEU A 281 -15.11 -0.74 8.31
N GLU A 282 -15.71 -1.81 7.82
CA GLU A 282 -15.63 -3.14 8.42
C GLU A 282 -14.51 -3.97 7.80
N GLU A 283 -14.26 -3.77 6.52
CA GLU A 283 -13.30 -4.53 5.73
C GLU A 283 -12.60 -3.68 4.69
N LEU A 284 -11.36 -4.05 4.39
CA LEU A 284 -10.50 -3.40 3.41
C LEU A 284 -10.07 -4.41 2.36
N TYR A 285 -10.21 -4.07 1.08
CA TYR A 285 -9.60 -4.88 0.03
C TYR A 285 -8.07 -4.74 0.09
N PHE A 286 -7.37 -5.86 0.18
CA PHE A 286 -5.92 -5.96 0.13
C PHE A 286 -5.47 -6.39 -1.27
N PRO A 287 -4.96 -5.45 -2.09
CA PRO A 287 -4.55 -5.71 -3.46
C PRO A 287 -3.16 -6.37 -3.48
N LEU A 288 -3.11 -7.69 -3.31
CA LEU A 288 -1.86 -8.44 -3.23
C LEU A 288 -1.04 -8.34 -4.52
N LEU A 289 -1.64 -8.68 -5.66
CA LEU A 289 -0.97 -8.68 -6.97
C LEU A 289 -1.82 -7.92 -7.99
N GLY A 290 -1.20 -6.96 -8.69
CA GLY A 290 -1.76 -6.36 -9.90
C GLY A 290 -1.01 -6.84 -11.13
N ILE A 291 -1.69 -6.98 -12.26
CA ILE A 291 -1.10 -7.41 -13.54
C ILE A 291 -1.57 -6.47 -14.65
N GLU A 292 -0.62 -5.98 -15.45
CA GLU A 292 -0.87 -5.28 -16.70
C GLU A 292 -0.27 -6.10 -17.85
N ILE A 293 -1.02 -6.27 -18.94
CA ILE A 293 -0.59 -7.06 -20.10
C ILE A 293 -0.23 -6.11 -21.24
N GLU A 294 1.04 -6.09 -21.62
CA GLU A 294 1.56 -5.18 -22.62
C GLU A 294 2.19 -5.96 -23.78
N MET A 295 1.56 -5.94 -24.94
CA MET A 295 1.97 -6.78 -26.07
C MET A 295 3.04 -6.13 -26.96
N LYS A 296 3.33 -4.83 -26.77
CA LYS A 296 4.27 -4.05 -27.59
C LYS A 296 4.85 -2.88 -26.80
N GLU A 297 6.08 -2.49 -27.15
CA GLU A 297 6.68 -1.26 -26.63
C GLU A 297 5.85 -0.03 -27.03
N SER A 298 5.30 0.67 -26.04
CA SER A 298 4.54 1.88 -26.26
C SER A 298 4.46 2.74 -25.00
N LYS A 299 3.96 3.97 -25.15
CA LYS A 299 3.64 4.85 -24.01
C LYS A 299 2.55 4.26 -23.09
N HIS A 300 1.74 3.33 -23.59
CA HIS A 300 0.72 2.65 -22.78
C HIS A 300 1.36 1.74 -21.73
N ALA A 301 2.42 1.01 -22.09
CA ALA A 301 3.18 0.17 -21.17
C ALA A 301 3.78 0.94 -19.99
N LEU A 302 4.24 2.17 -20.22
CA LEU A 302 4.67 3.04 -19.12
C LEU A 302 3.51 3.42 -18.19
N GLY A 303 2.31 3.66 -18.74
CA GLY A 303 1.10 3.90 -17.97
C GLY A 303 0.77 2.72 -17.04
N GLY A 304 0.82 1.49 -17.56
CA GLY A 304 0.63 0.26 -16.78
C GLY A 304 1.64 0.12 -15.63
N LEU A 305 2.93 0.34 -15.92
CA LEU A 305 4.00 0.34 -14.90
C LEU A 305 3.73 1.34 -13.76
N MET A 306 3.31 2.56 -14.10
CA MET A 306 2.99 3.60 -13.11
C MET A 306 1.78 3.24 -12.25
N ASN A 307 0.77 2.59 -12.85
CA ASN A 307 -0.42 2.14 -12.14
C ASN A 307 -0.07 1.03 -11.13
N LEU A 308 0.63 -0.02 -11.57
CA LEU A 308 0.99 -1.16 -10.71
C LEU A 308 1.84 -0.76 -9.51
N THR A 309 2.80 0.14 -9.72
CA THR A 309 3.78 0.52 -8.69
C THR A 309 3.13 1.11 -7.44
N ASN A 310 1.96 1.76 -7.55
CA ASN A 310 1.40 2.55 -6.46
C ASN A 310 0.27 1.89 -5.69
N PHE A 311 -0.43 0.92 -6.29
CA PHE A 311 -1.71 0.45 -5.74
C PHE A 311 -1.74 -1.02 -5.34
N HIS A 312 -0.69 -1.78 -5.63
CA HIS A 312 -0.61 -3.21 -5.31
C HIS A 312 0.63 -3.49 -4.48
N GLN A 313 0.59 -4.54 -3.67
CA GLN A 313 1.78 -4.96 -2.95
C GLN A 313 2.84 -5.47 -3.94
N PHE A 314 2.44 -6.30 -4.89
CA PHE A 314 3.26 -6.82 -5.98
C PHE A 314 2.62 -6.47 -7.31
N GLY A 315 3.45 -6.27 -8.34
CA GLY A 315 2.99 -5.97 -9.69
C GLY A 315 3.71 -6.84 -10.70
N TRP A 316 2.95 -7.41 -11.64
CA TRP A 316 3.50 -8.08 -12.81
C TRP A 316 3.21 -7.26 -14.05
N VAL A 317 4.27 -6.94 -14.79
CA VAL A 317 4.12 -6.52 -16.18
C VAL A 317 4.36 -7.73 -17.04
N VAL A 318 3.30 -8.20 -17.69
CA VAL A 318 3.34 -9.34 -18.60
C VAL A 318 3.58 -8.80 -19.99
N ALA A 319 4.79 -9.01 -20.51
CA ALA A 319 5.23 -8.42 -21.77
C ALA A 319 6.26 -9.30 -22.49
N PRO A 320 6.38 -9.21 -23.83
CA PRO A 320 7.42 -9.91 -24.57
C PRO A 320 8.83 -9.66 -24.00
N ALA A 321 9.72 -10.65 -24.11
CA ALA A 321 11.10 -10.56 -23.61
C ALA A 321 11.86 -9.33 -24.11
N GLU A 322 11.61 -8.89 -25.34
CA GLU A 322 12.21 -7.70 -25.96
C GLU A 322 11.92 -6.39 -25.21
N MET A 323 10.84 -6.34 -24.41
CA MET A 323 10.49 -5.19 -23.58
C MET A 323 11.27 -5.14 -22.26
N GLY A 324 12.05 -6.17 -21.92
CA GLY A 324 12.81 -6.24 -20.66
C GLY A 324 13.70 -5.02 -20.39
N PRO A 325 14.56 -4.58 -21.35
CA PRO A 325 15.37 -3.38 -21.17
C PRO A 325 14.55 -2.11 -20.94
N TYR A 326 13.40 -1.98 -21.60
CA TYR A 326 12.47 -0.86 -21.43
C TYR A 326 11.91 -0.85 -20.00
N ILE A 327 11.39 -1.98 -19.54
CA ILE A 327 10.81 -2.14 -18.20
C ILE A 327 11.86 -1.87 -17.11
N GLU A 328 13.05 -2.46 -17.23
CA GLU A 328 14.14 -2.28 -16.26
C GLU A 328 14.64 -0.83 -16.19
N THR A 329 14.65 -0.12 -17.33
CA THR A 329 15.00 1.31 -17.38
C THR A 329 14.06 2.12 -16.49
N TYR A 330 12.74 1.94 -16.64
CA TYR A 330 11.76 2.67 -15.82
C TYR A 330 11.78 2.23 -14.37
N LYS A 331 11.89 0.92 -14.10
CA LYS A 331 12.01 0.42 -12.73
C LYS A 331 13.20 1.04 -12.00
N HIS A 332 14.35 1.09 -12.65
CA HIS A 332 15.56 1.68 -12.10
C HIS A 332 15.42 3.19 -11.87
N HIS A 333 15.04 3.95 -12.91
CA HIS A 333 15.03 5.40 -12.85
C HIS A 333 13.85 6.01 -12.08
N LEU A 334 12.71 5.31 -11.99
CA LEU A 334 11.53 5.76 -11.25
C LEU A 334 11.41 5.07 -9.88
N GLY A 335 12.35 4.20 -9.52
CA GLY A 335 12.37 3.53 -8.22
C GLY A 335 11.20 2.56 -8.01
N MET A 336 10.72 1.89 -9.06
CA MET A 336 9.61 0.94 -8.97
C MET A 336 10.12 -0.39 -8.38
N GLN A 337 9.97 -0.55 -7.06
CA GLN A 337 10.56 -1.67 -6.32
C GLN A 337 9.72 -2.95 -6.28
N ASN A 338 8.43 -2.86 -6.62
CA ASN A 338 7.46 -3.94 -6.46
C ASN A 338 7.01 -4.56 -7.79
N ILE A 339 7.73 -4.29 -8.88
CA ILE A 339 7.37 -4.74 -10.23
C ILE A 339 8.31 -5.85 -10.72
N GLU A 340 7.73 -6.93 -11.20
CA GLU A 340 8.39 -8.03 -11.88
C GLU A 340 7.98 -8.07 -13.36
N HIS A 341 8.92 -8.36 -14.25
CA HIS A 341 8.64 -8.59 -15.66
C HIS A 341 8.43 -10.08 -15.87
N ILE A 342 7.23 -10.46 -16.29
CA ILE A 342 6.87 -11.83 -16.67
C ILE A 342 6.86 -11.91 -18.19
N GLN A 343 7.67 -12.79 -18.76
CA GLN A 343 7.76 -12.90 -20.21
C GLN A 343 6.53 -13.63 -20.76
N VAL A 344 5.90 -13.09 -21.81
CA VAL A 344 4.74 -13.75 -22.46
C VAL A 344 5.10 -15.17 -22.94
N GLU A 345 6.36 -15.37 -23.31
CA GLU A 345 6.93 -16.63 -23.76
C GLU A 345 7.04 -17.68 -22.63
N GLU A 346 7.04 -17.27 -21.37
CA GLU A 346 7.13 -18.14 -20.18
C GLU A 346 5.77 -18.58 -19.64
N LEU A 347 4.66 -18.05 -20.19
CA LEU A 347 3.28 -18.31 -19.76
C LEU A 347 2.60 -19.51 -20.42
#